data_AF-A0A448XIB0-F1
#
_entry.id   AF-A0A448XIB0-F1
#
_cell.length_a   1.000
_cell.length_b   1.000
_cell.length_c   1.000
_cell.angle_alpha   90.00
_cell.angle_beta   90.00
_cell.angle_gamma   90.00
#
_symmetry.space_group_name_H-M   'P 1'
#
loop_
_entity.id
_entity.type
_entity.pdbx_description
1 polymer ?
#
loop_
_entity_poly.entity_id
_entity_poly.type
_entity_poly.pdbx_seq_one_letter_code
_entity_poly.pdbx_strand_id
1 'polypeptide(L)'
;MASMLVDPDWASLNLGAMVCISCSGVHRQLGTHISRIRSLHLDDWPPEPVSVMRAIGNTLANSVWEAAVPVNAGNRRWVCCLPHSI
;
A
#
# COMPACT_ATOMS: atom_id res chain seq x y z
N MET A 1 7.13 -20.04 -15.05
CA MET A 1 8.04 -19.03 -14.48
C MET A 1 7.19 -17.96 -13.82
N ALA A 2 6.74 -18.19 -12.58
CA ALA A 2 5.83 -17.30 -11.86
C ALA A 2 6.59 -16.67 -10.69
N SER A 3 6.85 -15.36 -10.74
CA SER A 3 7.29 -14.53 -9.59
C SER A 3 7.40 -13.02 -9.90
N MET A 4 6.49 -12.45 -10.72
CA MET A 4 6.35 -10.99 -10.86
C MET A 4 5.11 -10.45 -10.11
N LEU A 5 4.69 -11.14 -9.05
CA LEU A 5 3.85 -10.51 -8.04
C LEU A 5 4.81 -9.77 -7.11
N VAL A 6 4.76 -8.44 -7.15
CA VAL A 6 5.55 -7.63 -6.23
C VAL A 6 4.94 -7.78 -4.85
N ASP A 7 5.51 -8.67 -4.04
CA ASP A 7 5.07 -8.89 -2.67
C ASP A 7 5.27 -7.60 -1.84
N PRO A 8 4.22 -7.12 -1.15
CA PRO A 8 4.32 -5.89 -0.40
C PRO A 8 4.95 -6.14 0.98
N ASP A 9 6.21 -5.74 1.14
CA ASP A 9 6.95 -5.83 2.42
C ASP A 9 6.91 -4.54 3.26
N TRP A 10 6.10 -3.56 2.84
CA TRP A 10 5.95 -2.27 3.49
C TRP A 10 4.47 -1.91 3.62
N ALA A 11 4.16 -0.97 4.51
CA ALA A 11 2.80 -0.53 4.76
C ALA A 11 2.75 0.97 5.01
N SER A 12 1.72 1.63 4.46
CA SER A 12 1.29 2.96 4.86
C SER A 12 0.21 2.85 5.93
N LEU A 13 0.56 3.17 7.18
CA LEU A 13 -0.28 2.92 8.35
C LEU A 13 -1.57 3.75 8.33
N ASN A 14 -1.48 5.02 7.97
CA ASN A 14 -2.64 5.92 7.96
C ASN A 14 -3.54 5.72 6.74
N LEU A 15 -3.00 5.14 5.65
CA LEU A 15 -3.78 4.79 4.47
C LEU A 15 -4.34 3.36 4.53
N GLY A 16 -3.86 2.55 5.48
CA GLY A 16 -4.28 1.16 5.66
C GLY A 16 -3.86 0.24 4.51
N ALA A 17 -2.77 0.58 3.81
CA ALA A 17 -2.37 -0.07 2.57
C ALA A 17 -0.96 -0.67 2.63
N MET A 18 -0.83 -1.88 2.10
CA MET A 18 0.41 -2.61 1.87
C MET A 18 1.02 -2.18 0.54
N VAL A 19 2.31 -1.88 0.51
CA VAL A 19 3.05 -1.39 -0.66
C VAL A 19 4.39 -2.09 -0.79
N CYS A 20 4.95 -2.13 -2.00
CA CYS A 20 6.30 -2.64 -2.21
C CYS A 20 7.38 -1.66 -1.77
N ILE A 21 8.64 -2.12 -1.74
CA ILE A 21 9.79 -1.28 -1.40
C ILE A 21 9.91 -0.03 -2.28
N SER A 22 9.69 -0.15 -3.59
CA SER A 22 9.79 0.99 -4.51
C SER A 22 8.73 2.05 -4.21
N CYS A 23 7.48 1.64 -4.00
CA CYS A 23 6.40 2.56 -3.68
C CYS A 23 6.52 3.11 -2.26
N SER A 24 7.10 2.36 -1.31
CA SER A 24 7.48 2.88 0.00
C SER A 24 8.40 4.12 -0.13
N GLY A 25 9.33 4.12 -1.09
CA GLY A 25 10.23 5.26 -1.35
C GLY A 25 9.50 6.48 -1.89
N VAL A 26 8.50 6.29 -2.76
CA VAL A 26 7.63 7.37 -3.26
C VAL A 26 6.80 7.95 -2.12
N HIS A 27 6.16 7.10 -1.31
CA HIS A 27 5.35 7.53 -0.18
C HIS A 27 6.16 8.30 0.88
N ARG A 28 7.44 7.97 1.08
CA ARG A 28 8.33 8.72 1.98
C ARG A 28 8.56 10.16 1.51
N GLN A 29 8.63 10.39 0.20
CA GLN A 29 8.81 11.73 -0.38
C GLN A 29 7.59 12.63 -0.18
N LEU A 30 6.39 12.06 0.01
CA LEU A 30 5.18 12.81 0.33
C LEU A 30 5.20 13.39 1.76
N GLY A 31 6.00 12.80 2.65
CA GLY A 31 6.07 13.19 4.07
C GLY A 31 5.01 12.52 4.94
N THR A 32 5.29 12.49 6.25
CA THR A 32 4.51 11.73 7.27
C THR A 32 3.11 12.26 7.56
N HIS A 33 2.82 13.50 7.14
CA HIS A 33 1.49 14.09 7.20
C HIS A 33 0.56 13.52 6.11
N ILE A 34 1.12 12.97 5.04
CA ILE A 34 0.37 12.31 3.94
C ILE A 34 0.45 10.79 4.07
N SER A 35 1.65 10.23 4.24
CA SER A 35 1.85 8.78 4.32
C SER A 35 2.89 8.39 5.35
N ARG A 36 2.52 7.49 6.25
CA ARG A 36 3.37 6.95 7.32
C ARG A 36 3.81 5.53 7.00
N ILE A 37 5.01 5.41 6.43
CA ILE A 37 5.56 4.14 5.97
C ILE A 37 6.27 3.38 7.09
N ARG A 38 5.94 2.10 7.27
CA ARG A 38 6.69 1.09 8.05
C ARG A 38 7.00 -0.16 7.22
N SER A 39 8.16 -0.76 7.47
CA SER A 39 8.53 -2.08 6.98
C SER A 39 7.82 -3.16 7.78
N LEU A 40 7.45 -4.26 7.14
CA LEU A 40 6.92 -5.44 7.83
C LEU A 40 7.99 -6.19 8.64
N HIS A 41 9.25 -6.08 8.22
CA HIS A 41 10.34 -6.88 8.76
C HIS A 41 11.35 -6.08 9.57
N LEU A 42 11.47 -4.77 9.31
CA LEU A 42 12.51 -3.92 9.88
C LEU A 42 11.99 -2.96 10.97
N ASP A 43 10.67 -2.82 11.12
CA ASP A 43 10.06 -1.91 12.08
C ASP A 43 9.23 -2.70 13.12
N ASP A 44 9.11 -2.14 14.32
CA ASP A 44 8.19 -2.67 15.35
C ASP A 44 6.73 -2.49 14.94
N TRP A 45 5.89 -3.45 15.32
CA TRP A 45 4.46 -3.46 15.03
C TRP A 45 3.64 -3.56 16.32
N PRO A 46 3.32 -2.42 16.95
CA PRO A 46 2.42 -2.42 18.08
C PRO A 46 0.99 -2.85 17.65
N PRO A 47 0.15 -3.30 18.59
CA PRO A 47 -1.16 -3.84 18.28
C PRO A 47 -2.08 -2.87 17.52
N GLU A 48 -1.96 -1.57 17.75
CA GLU A 48 -2.83 -0.55 17.16
C GLU A 48 -2.60 -0.40 15.64
N PRO A 49 -1.38 -0.21 15.11
CA PRO A 49 -1.13 -0.29 13.68
C PRO A 49 -1.55 -1.62 13.06
N VAL A 50 -1.31 -2.74 13.75
CA VAL A 50 -1.70 -4.06 13.25
C VAL A 50 -3.22 -4.16 13.07
N SER A 51 -4.01 -3.64 14.03
CA SER A 51 -5.48 -3.69 13.93
C SER A 51 -6.00 -2.83 12.78
N VAL A 52 -5.42 -1.65 12.54
CA VAL A 52 -5.74 -0.79 11.39
C VAL A 52 -5.48 -1.53 10.07
N MET A 53 -4.29 -2.13 9.93
CA MET A 53 -3.93 -2.84 8.70
C MET A 53 -4.85 -4.04 8.45
N ARG A 54 -5.25 -4.75 9.52
CA ARG A 54 -6.18 -5.90 9.43
C ARG A 54 -7.61 -5.49 9.09
N ALA A 55 -8.05 -4.31 9.53
CA ALA A 55 -9.39 -3.79 9.29
C ALA A 55 -9.57 -3.18 7.89
N ILE A 56 -8.51 -2.58 7.33
CA ILE A 56 -8.57 -1.90 6.03
C ILE A 56 -8.07 -2.84 4.92
N GLY A 57 -6.76 -3.07 4.86
CA GLY A 57 -6.12 -3.82 3.77
C GLY A 57 -6.29 -3.20 2.39
N ASN A 58 -5.57 -3.74 1.40
CA ASN A 58 -5.54 -3.15 0.06
C ASN A 58 -6.90 -3.11 -0.62
N THR A 59 -7.76 -4.12 -0.44
CA THR A 59 -9.09 -4.14 -1.07
C THR A 59 -9.92 -2.91 -0.67
N LEU A 60 -10.03 -2.62 0.63
CA LEU A 60 -10.78 -1.45 1.09
C LEU A 60 -10.04 -0.16 0.75
N ALA A 61 -8.72 -0.10 0.96
CA ALA A 61 -7.91 1.06 0.63
C ALA A 61 -8.09 1.47 -0.85
N ASN A 62 -8.05 0.51 -1.77
CA ASN A 62 -8.21 0.77 -3.21
C ASN A 62 -9.62 1.24 -3.55
N SER A 63 -10.64 0.69 -2.89
CA SER A 63 -12.02 1.15 -3.09
C SER A 63 -12.24 2.61 -2.69
N VAL A 64 -11.37 3.17 -1.83
CA VAL A 64 -11.43 4.56 -1.38
C VAL A 64 -10.48 5.43 -2.19
N TRP A 65 -9.18 5.10 -2.19
CA TRP A 65 -8.13 5.94 -2.79
C TRP A 65 -8.07 5.84 -4.31
N GLU A 66 -8.60 4.77 -4.89
CA GLU A 66 -8.65 4.55 -6.34
C GLU A 66 -10.07 4.59 -6.90
N ALA A 67 -11.07 4.99 -6.10
CA ALA A 67 -12.48 5.00 -6.49
C ALA A 67 -12.75 5.74 -7.81
N ALA A 68 -12.02 6.82 -8.05
CA ALA A 68 -12.15 7.68 -9.23
C ALA A 68 -11.06 7.45 -10.28
N VAL A 69 -10.17 6.48 -10.07
CA VAL A 69 -9.10 6.17 -11.02
C VAL A 69 -9.70 5.35 -12.18
N PRO A 70 -9.60 5.82 -13.43
CA PRO A 70 -10.10 5.06 -14.57
C PRO A 70 -9.45 3.67 -14.66
N VAL A 71 -10.22 2.67 -15.08
CA VAL A 71 -9.76 1.28 -15.18
C VAL A 71 -8.53 1.12 -16.08
N ASN A 72 -8.33 2.03 -17.03
CA ASN A 72 -7.23 2.07 -17.97
C ASN A 72 -6.15 3.11 -17.62
N ALA A 73 -6.12 3.61 -16.38
CA ALA A 73 -5.23 4.70 -15.98
C ALA A 73 -3.73 4.33 -15.95
N GLY A 74 -3.38 3.06 -16.19
CA GLY A 74 -2.00 2.57 -16.22
C GLY A 74 -1.28 2.80 -14.87
N ASN A 75 -0.07 3.35 -14.92
CA ASN A 75 0.79 3.64 -13.74
C ASN A 75 0.27 4.75 -12.80
N ARG A 76 -0.99 5.17 -12.89
CA ARG A 76 -1.58 6.23 -12.04
C ARG A 76 -2.37 5.70 -10.84
N ARG A 77 -2.19 4.43 -10.49
CA ARG A 77 -2.74 3.84 -9.28
C ARG A 77 -1.91 4.24 -8.06
N TRP A 78 -2.57 4.88 -7.10
CA TRP A 78 -1.94 5.46 -5.92
C TRP A 78 -1.56 4.40 -4.88
N VAL A 79 -2.23 3.25 -4.88
CA VAL A 79 -1.91 2.14 -3.99
C VAL A 79 -1.26 1.04 -4.83
N CYS A 80 0.06 1.09 -4.95
CA CYS A 80 0.81 0.01 -5.59
C CYS A 80 0.53 -1.34 -4.91
N CYS A 81 0.50 -2.40 -5.72
CA CYS A 81 0.29 -3.80 -5.35
C CYS A 81 -1.17 -4.28 -5.37
N LEU A 82 -1.96 -3.88 -6.39
CA LEU A 82 -2.96 -4.83 -6.90
C LEU A 82 -2.27 -5.77 -7.91
N PRO A 83 -2.42 -7.09 -7.77
CA PRO A 83 -2.25 -7.97 -8.92
C PRO A 83 -3.24 -7.49 -9.98
N HIS A 84 -2.76 -7.17 -11.17
CA HIS A 84 -3.66 -7.14 -12.31
C HIS A 84 -4.13 -8.58 -12.53
N SER A 85 -5.34 -8.89 -12.10
CA SER A 85 -6.05 -10.11 -12.51
C SER A 85 -7.54 -9.78 -12.59
N ILE A 86 -7.91 -9.04 -13.63
CA ILE A 86 -8.80 -9.55 -14.67
C ILE A 86 -8.08 -9.32 -15.99
#